data_AF-A0A8T4MH45-F1
#
_entry.id   AF-A0A8T4MH45-F1
#
_cell.length_a   1.000
_cell.length_b   1.000
_cell.length_c   1.000
_cell.angle_alpha   90.00
_cell.angle_beta   90.00
_cell.angle_gamma   90.00
#
_symmetry.space_group_name_H-M   'P 1'
#
loop_
_entity.id
_entity.type
_entity.pdbx_description
1 polymer ?
#
loop_
_entity_poly.entity_id
_entity_poly.type
_entity_poly.pdbx_seq_one_letter_code
_entity_poly.pdbx_strand_id
1 'polypeptide(L)'
;MDGISSIENMNNINNLSKLHKLRTIIVVLISLISGFLLSQAIPQLNMIEKPLSLGITGSAVAPSYNIAPADITILPDMIIIKLSNASLSGYAATGSMLPVLNEDSKGIKIPVTSPEQLHAGDIITYRDKSGDLVIHRIMSIGFDEKGTYYIMKGDNNIISDGRIRFEQILYKLVVLVY
;
A
#
# COMPACT_ATOMS: atom_id res chain seq x y z
N MET A 1 64.91 -47.47 28.91
CA MET A 1 64.71 -46.87 27.57
C MET A 1 63.40 -46.09 27.63
N ASP A 2 63.24 -45.19 28.62
CA ASP A 2 61.89 -44.84 29.12
C ASP A 2 61.54 -43.36 28.87
N GLY A 3 62.49 -42.58 28.35
CA GLY A 3 62.29 -41.16 28.05
C GLY A 3 61.56 -40.89 26.73
N ILE A 4 61.64 -41.79 25.75
CA ILE A 4 61.05 -41.57 24.41
C ILE A 4 59.53 -41.75 24.43
N SER A 5 59.00 -42.73 25.18
CA SER A 5 57.54 -42.95 25.29
C SER A 5 56.82 -41.83 26.05
N SER A 6 57.51 -41.16 26.99
CA SER A 6 56.94 -40.04 27.75
C SER A 6 56.79 -38.77 26.91
N ILE A 7 57.75 -38.51 26.00
CA ILE A 7 57.70 -37.34 25.09
C ILE A 7 56.61 -37.53 24.03
N GLU A 8 56.47 -38.75 23.50
CA GLU A 8 55.44 -39.08 22.50
C GLU A 8 54.03 -38.95 23.10
N ASN A 9 53.83 -39.38 24.35
CA ASN A 9 52.56 -39.25 25.06
C ASN A 9 52.22 -37.78 25.39
N MET A 10 53.20 -36.96 25.80
CA MET A 10 53.02 -35.52 26.00
C MET A 10 52.64 -34.77 24.71
N ASN A 11 53.25 -35.13 23.58
CA ASN A 11 52.90 -34.54 22.28
C ASN A 11 51.48 -34.92 21.84
N ASN A 12 51.04 -36.13 22.13
CA ASN A 12 49.70 -36.61 21.78
C ASN A 12 48.60 -35.91 22.61
N ILE A 13 48.83 -35.71 23.92
CA ILE A 13 47.93 -34.95 24.80
C ILE A 13 47.82 -33.48 24.36
N ASN A 14 48.96 -32.86 24.00
CA ASN A 14 48.98 -31.50 23.49
C ASN A 14 48.21 -31.36 22.17
N ASN A 15 48.37 -32.30 21.24
CA ASN A 15 47.63 -32.31 19.97
C ASN A 15 46.12 -32.56 20.16
N LEU A 16 45.74 -33.43 21.09
CA LEU A 16 44.34 -33.68 21.44
C LEU A 16 43.68 -32.43 22.03
N SER A 17 44.40 -31.68 22.89
CA SER A 17 43.91 -30.43 23.46
C SER A 17 43.73 -29.31 22.41
N LYS A 18 44.64 -29.24 21.42
CA LYS A 18 44.55 -28.32 20.29
C LYS A 18 43.36 -28.66 19.38
N LEU A 19 43.10 -29.95 19.15
CA LEU A 19 41.98 -30.42 18.34
C LEU A 19 40.63 -30.07 18.99
N HIS A 20 40.51 -30.19 20.32
CA HIS A 20 39.31 -29.75 21.04
C HIS A 20 39.08 -28.24 20.94
N LYS A 21 40.12 -27.41 21.14
CA LYS A 21 40.02 -25.95 20.98
C LYS A 21 39.63 -25.55 19.55
N LEU A 22 40.20 -26.21 18.54
CA LEU A 22 39.87 -25.96 17.14
C LEU A 22 38.41 -26.31 16.82
N ARG A 23 37.91 -27.44 17.34
CA ARG A 23 36.49 -27.81 17.23
C ARG A 23 35.56 -26.77 17.85
N THR A 24 35.88 -26.29 19.06
CA THR A 24 35.08 -25.26 19.73
C THR A 24 35.04 -23.97 18.92
N ILE A 25 36.17 -23.55 18.35
CA ILE A 25 36.24 -22.34 17.49
C ILE A 25 35.38 -22.50 16.24
N ILE A 26 35.44 -23.66 15.58
CA ILE A 26 34.63 -23.94 14.38
C ILE A 26 33.13 -23.90 14.71
N VAL A 27 32.72 -24.49 15.83
CA VAL A 27 31.30 -24.46 16.25
C VAL A 27 30.80 -23.04 16.51
N VAL A 28 31.62 -22.20 17.14
CA VAL A 28 31.28 -20.78 17.38
C VAL A 28 31.23 -19.98 16.07
N LEU A 29 32.13 -20.24 15.13
CA LEU A 29 32.09 -19.62 13.80
C LEU A 29 30.84 -20.03 13.02
N ILE A 30 30.48 -21.31 13.06
CA ILE A 30 29.26 -21.81 12.40
C ILE A 30 28.01 -21.19 13.02
N SER A 31 27.95 -21.06 14.35
CA SER A 31 26.79 -20.44 15.01
C SER A 31 26.66 -18.94 14.72
N LEU A 32 27.78 -18.22 14.60
CA LEU A 32 27.80 -16.82 14.18
C LEU A 32 27.35 -16.65 12.72
N ILE A 33 27.85 -17.49 11.82
CA ILE A 33 27.50 -17.44 10.39
C ILE A 33 26.03 -17.83 10.20
N SER A 34 25.53 -18.86 10.89
CA SER A 34 24.13 -19.25 10.80
C SER A 34 23.19 -18.17 11.35
N GLY A 35 23.55 -17.53 12.48
CA GLY A 35 22.81 -16.39 13.01
C GLY A 35 22.78 -15.20 12.04
N PHE A 36 23.91 -14.88 11.41
CA PHE A 36 23.99 -13.82 10.40
C PHE A 36 23.12 -14.15 9.17
N LEU A 37 23.20 -15.36 8.64
CA LEU A 37 22.39 -15.78 7.49
C LEU A 37 20.89 -15.81 7.81
N LEU A 38 20.49 -16.26 9.00
CA LEU A 38 19.09 -16.18 9.43
C LEU A 38 18.60 -14.73 9.56
N SER A 39 19.45 -13.80 9.99
CA SER A 39 19.09 -12.38 10.10
C SER A 39 18.82 -11.73 8.73
N GLN A 40 19.56 -12.15 7.69
CA GLN A 40 19.32 -11.71 6.30
C GLN A 40 18.08 -12.37 5.70
N ALA A 41 17.61 -13.47 6.29
CA ALA A 41 16.47 -14.25 5.81
C ALA A 41 15.15 -13.90 6.51
N ILE A 42 15.12 -12.96 7.46
CA ILE A 42 13.85 -12.42 7.96
C ILE A 42 13.23 -11.63 6.81
N PRO A 43 12.18 -12.14 6.14
CA PRO A 43 11.46 -11.33 5.18
C PRO A 43 10.91 -10.16 5.96
N GLN A 44 10.99 -8.96 5.39
CA GLN A 44 10.27 -7.82 5.93
C GLN A 44 8.81 -8.25 6.09
N LEU A 45 8.41 -8.53 7.33
CA LEU A 45 7.03 -8.90 7.65
C LEU A 45 6.16 -7.84 7.00
N ASN A 46 5.20 -8.26 6.17
CA ASN A 46 4.22 -7.33 5.59
C ASN A 46 3.54 -6.61 6.75
N MET A 47 4.03 -5.41 7.07
CA MET A 47 3.53 -4.61 8.18
C MET A 47 2.18 -4.06 7.73
N ILE A 48 1.12 -4.80 8.03
CA ILE A 48 -0.24 -4.34 7.78
C ILE A 48 -0.54 -3.26 8.82
N GLU A 49 -0.59 -2.02 8.38
CA GLU A 49 -1.06 -0.90 9.20
C GLU A 49 -2.54 -1.10 9.53
N LYS A 50 -2.90 -0.93 10.81
CA LYS A 50 -4.28 -1.02 11.27
C LYS A 50 -4.73 0.35 11.77
N PRO A 51 -5.82 0.92 11.22
CA PRO A 51 -6.36 2.15 11.76
C PRO A 51 -6.86 1.92 13.19
N LEU A 52 -6.65 2.91 14.06
CA LEU A 52 -7.19 2.88 15.42
C LEU A 52 -8.72 2.97 15.37
N SER A 53 -9.42 1.98 15.93
CA SER A 53 -10.88 1.97 16.05
C SER A 53 -11.29 2.05 17.52
N LEU A 54 -11.83 3.21 17.94
CA LEU A 54 -12.30 3.46 19.32
C LEU A 54 -13.81 3.18 19.49
N GLY A 55 -14.39 2.29 18.68
CA GLY A 55 -15.77 1.82 18.86
C GLY A 55 -16.87 2.82 18.45
N ILE A 56 -16.53 3.96 17.85
CA ILE A 56 -17.50 4.86 17.21
C ILE A 56 -17.71 4.40 15.77
N THR A 57 -18.69 3.53 15.54
CA THR A 57 -19.02 3.00 14.21
C THR A 57 -19.86 4.01 13.43
N GLY A 58 -19.22 4.98 12.80
CA GLY A 58 -19.78 5.58 11.59
C GLY A 58 -19.46 4.64 10.41
N SER A 59 -20.45 4.29 9.58
CA SER A 59 -20.19 3.58 8.31
C SER A 59 -19.50 4.54 7.33
N ALA A 60 -18.20 4.76 7.49
CA ALA A 60 -17.39 5.42 6.50
C ALA A 60 -17.28 4.50 5.28
N VAL A 61 -17.66 5.01 4.11
CA VAL A 61 -17.57 4.26 2.86
C VAL A 61 -16.20 4.54 2.22
N ALA A 62 -15.39 3.49 2.07
CA ALA A 62 -14.06 3.59 1.50
C ALA A 62 -14.09 3.42 -0.04
N PRO A 63 -13.17 4.04 -0.79
CA PRO A 63 -13.01 3.79 -2.21
C PRO A 63 -12.82 2.31 -2.52
N SER A 64 -13.34 1.89 -3.67
CA SER A 64 -13.07 0.56 -4.21
C SER A 64 -11.65 0.45 -4.74
N TYR A 65 -11.10 -0.76 -4.62
CA TYR A 65 -9.75 -1.10 -5.05
C TYR A 65 -9.66 -1.26 -6.57
N ASN A 66 -8.73 -0.54 -7.23
CA ASN A 66 -8.64 -0.54 -8.70
C ASN A 66 -7.26 -0.92 -9.26
N ILE A 67 -6.25 -1.15 -8.42
CA ILE A 67 -4.87 -1.38 -8.88
C ILE A 67 -4.36 -2.64 -8.23
N ALA A 68 -4.20 -3.73 -8.97
CA ALA A 68 -3.73 -4.99 -8.40
C ALA A 68 -2.29 -4.85 -7.88
N PRO A 69 -1.87 -5.61 -6.84
CA PRO A 69 -0.51 -5.49 -6.31
C PRO A 69 0.55 -5.85 -7.36
N ALA A 70 0.21 -6.75 -8.29
CA ALA A 70 1.08 -7.14 -9.40
C ALA A 70 1.36 -6.00 -10.41
N ASP A 71 0.52 -4.96 -10.43
CA ASP A 71 0.69 -3.79 -11.29
C ASP A 71 1.53 -2.69 -10.62
N ILE A 72 1.95 -2.91 -9.36
CA ILE A 72 2.78 -1.99 -8.58
C ILE A 72 4.17 -2.61 -8.44
N THR A 73 5.19 -1.92 -8.94
CA THR A 73 6.59 -2.30 -8.76
C THR A 73 7.29 -1.22 -7.94
N ILE A 74 7.89 -1.61 -6.82
CA ILE A 74 8.64 -0.72 -5.95
C ILE A 74 10.13 -0.97 -6.18
N LEU A 75 10.85 0.08 -6.57
CA LEU A 75 12.30 0.11 -6.76
C LEU A 75 12.93 1.04 -5.72
N PRO A 76 14.26 1.02 -5.52
CA PRO A 76 14.92 1.85 -4.50
C PRO A 76 14.69 3.36 -4.67
N ASP A 77 14.45 3.84 -5.89
CA ASP A 77 14.36 5.24 -6.26
C ASP A 77 13.04 5.62 -6.95
N MET A 78 12.16 4.66 -7.25
CA MET A 78 10.89 4.93 -7.92
C MET A 78 9.80 3.88 -7.64
N ILE A 79 8.55 4.29 -7.85
CA ILE A 79 7.38 3.41 -7.85
C ILE A 79 6.78 3.44 -9.25
N ILE A 80 6.61 2.26 -9.85
CA ILE A 80 5.99 2.10 -11.16
C ILE A 80 4.60 1.51 -10.94
N ILE A 81 3.57 2.24 -11.37
CA ILE A 81 2.18 1.79 -11.34
C ILE A 81 1.71 1.66 -12.79
N LYS A 82 1.36 0.43 -13.20
CA LYS A 82 0.88 0.15 -14.55
C LYS A 82 -0.63 0.39 -14.64
N LEU A 83 -1.03 1.41 -15.39
CA LEU A 83 -2.43 1.76 -15.60
C LEU A 83 -2.69 2.09 -17.07
N SER A 84 -3.78 1.55 -17.62
CA SER A 84 -4.23 1.87 -18.97
C SER A 84 -5.01 3.18 -18.98
N ASN A 85 -4.73 4.06 -19.94
CA ASN A 85 -5.45 5.33 -20.17
C ASN A 85 -5.48 6.27 -18.94
N ALA A 86 -4.45 6.23 -18.11
CA ALA A 86 -4.34 7.13 -16.96
C ALA A 86 -4.03 8.56 -17.39
N SER A 87 -4.53 9.53 -16.62
CA SER A 87 -4.22 10.95 -16.79
C SER A 87 -3.94 11.63 -15.45
N LEU A 88 -3.09 12.66 -15.48
CA LEU A 88 -2.77 13.46 -14.31
C LEU A 88 -3.81 14.58 -14.11
N SER A 89 -4.13 14.89 -12.86
CA SER A 89 -5.07 15.95 -12.48
C SER A 89 -4.49 16.87 -11.41
N GLY A 90 -4.82 18.15 -11.54
CA GLY A 90 -4.72 19.14 -10.47
C GLY A 90 -6.11 19.55 -9.97
N TYR A 91 -6.15 20.27 -8.86
CA TYR A 91 -7.39 20.63 -8.16
C TYR A 91 -7.44 22.13 -7.84
N ALA A 92 -8.64 22.69 -7.81
CA ALA A 92 -8.86 24.06 -7.38
C ALA A 92 -9.01 24.14 -5.85
N ALA A 93 -8.60 25.27 -5.26
CA ALA A 93 -8.63 25.53 -3.81
C ALA A 93 -10.05 25.84 -3.29
N THR A 94 -10.99 24.90 -3.46
CA THR A 94 -12.39 25.06 -3.01
C THR A 94 -12.60 24.65 -1.56
N GLY A 95 -11.73 23.79 -1.02
CA GLY A 95 -11.85 23.21 0.32
C GLY A 95 -12.94 22.15 0.49
N SER A 96 -13.71 21.81 -0.55
CA SER A 96 -14.84 20.88 -0.45
C SER A 96 -14.43 19.42 -0.22
N MET A 97 -13.20 19.08 -0.60
CA MET A 97 -12.62 17.74 -0.45
C MET A 97 -11.61 17.63 0.69
N LEU A 98 -11.48 18.65 1.54
CA LEU A 98 -10.68 18.51 2.76
C LEU A 98 -11.29 17.45 3.71
N PRO A 99 -10.47 16.71 4.47
CA PRO A 99 -9.01 16.72 4.50
C PRO A 99 -8.36 15.84 3.41
N VAL A 100 -9.16 15.26 2.51
CA VAL A 100 -8.70 14.23 1.58
C VAL A 100 -7.85 14.80 0.43
N LEU A 101 -8.13 16.00 -0.09
CA LEU A 101 -7.23 16.63 -1.06
C LEU A 101 -7.37 18.15 -1.05
N ASN A 102 -6.35 18.81 -1.59
CA ASN A 102 -6.27 20.27 -1.76
C ASN A 102 -5.65 20.62 -3.13
N GLU A 103 -5.41 21.91 -3.38
CA GLU A 103 -4.82 22.45 -4.60
C GLU A 103 -3.40 21.95 -4.90
N ASP A 104 -2.63 21.62 -3.86
CA ASP A 104 -1.26 21.12 -4.00
C ASP A 104 -1.23 19.63 -4.40
N SER A 105 -2.30 18.91 -4.07
CA SER A 105 -2.43 17.49 -4.38
C SER A 105 -2.41 17.21 -5.89
N LYS A 106 -1.97 16.01 -6.26
CA LYS A 106 -1.99 15.49 -7.63
C LYS A 106 -2.71 14.16 -7.68
N GLY A 107 -3.62 14.01 -8.65
CA GLY A 107 -4.37 12.79 -8.83
C GLY A 107 -3.99 12.06 -10.11
N ILE A 108 -3.91 10.74 -10.06
CA ILE A 108 -3.93 9.88 -11.23
C ILE A 108 -5.35 9.33 -11.37
N LYS A 109 -5.98 9.58 -12.52
CA LYS A 109 -7.36 9.16 -12.80
C LYS A 109 -7.46 8.34 -14.07
N ILE A 110 -8.45 7.45 -14.11
CA ILE A 110 -8.78 6.62 -15.26
C ILE A 110 -10.19 6.95 -15.78
N PRO A 111 -10.46 6.83 -17.09
CA PRO A 111 -11.79 7.00 -17.64
C PRO A 111 -12.74 5.93 -17.09
N VAL A 112 -13.96 6.32 -16.76
CA VAL A 112 -15.02 5.39 -16.38
C VAL A 112 -15.81 5.01 -17.62
N THR A 113 -15.81 3.73 -17.97
CA THR A 113 -16.45 3.25 -19.21
C THR A 113 -17.74 2.48 -18.98
N SER A 114 -18.01 2.06 -17.74
CA SER A 114 -19.26 1.39 -17.41
C SER A 114 -19.71 1.62 -15.95
N PRO A 115 -21.01 1.54 -15.64
CA PRO A 115 -21.55 1.74 -14.30
C PRO A 115 -20.98 0.80 -13.23
N GLU A 116 -20.58 -0.42 -13.61
CA GLU A 116 -20.09 -1.47 -12.71
C GLU A 116 -18.71 -1.15 -12.12
N GLN A 117 -17.99 -0.18 -12.70
CA GLN A 117 -16.71 0.30 -12.18
C GLN A 117 -16.89 1.23 -10.97
N LEU A 118 -18.12 1.68 -10.70
CA LEU A 118 -18.43 2.70 -9.71
C LEU A 118 -19.04 2.07 -8.46
N HIS A 119 -18.43 2.38 -7.34
CA HIS A 119 -18.84 1.92 -6.02
C HIS A 119 -19.01 3.10 -5.08
N ALA A 120 -19.87 2.94 -4.08
CA ALA A 120 -19.92 3.89 -2.98
C ALA A 120 -18.52 3.98 -2.33
N GLY A 121 -18.10 5.20 -1.98
CA GLY A 121 -16.78 5.53 -1.47
C GLY A 121 -15.79 6.00 -2.52
N ASP A 122 -16.01 5.74 -3.81
CA ASP A 122 -15.13 6.20 -4.88
C ASP A 122 -15.11 7.73 -4.99
N ILE A 123 -13.97 8.31 -5.38
CA ILE A 123 -13.86 9.73 -5.71
C ILE A 123 -13.85 9.86 -7.23
N ILE A 124 -14.82 10.59 -7.78
CA ILE A 124 -15.02 10.70 -9.21
C ILE A 124 -15.02 12.15 -9.67
N THR A 125 -14.59 12.37 -10.91
CA THR A 125 -14.82 13.62 -11.64
C THR A 125 -16.06 13.48 -12.51
N TYR A 126 -17.00 14.40 -12.38
CA TYR A 126 -18.21 14.47 -13.19
C TYR A 126 -18.48 15.89 -13.68
N ARG A 127 -19.39 16.01 -14.64
CA ARG A 127 -19.87 17.30 -15.15
C ARG A 127 -21.17 17.69 -14.45
N ASP A 128 -21.17 18.83 -13.78
CA ASP A 128 -22.37 19.34 -13.11
C ASP A 128 -23.41 19.86 -14.12
N LYS A 129 -24.52 20.43 -13.62
CA LYS A 129 -25.57 20.98 -14.48
C LYS A 129 -25.13 22.24 -15.24
N SER A 130 -24.11 22.94 -14.74
CA SER A 130 -23.55 24.16 -15.32
C SER A 130 -22.53 23.84 -16.43
N GLY A 131 -22.03 22.61 -16.46
CA GLY A 131 -21.01 22.15 -17.39
C GLY A 131 -19.60 22.09 -16.79
N ASP A 132 -19.44 22.44 -15.52
CA ASP A 132 -18.17 22.49 -14.82
C ASP A 132 -17.73 21.10 -14.35
N LEU A 133 -16.41 20.91 -14.24
CA LEU A 133 -15.83 19.68 -13.70
C LEU A 133 -15.81 19.76 -12.17
N VAL A 134 -16.51 18.82 -11.55
CA VAL A 134 -16.58 18.67 -10.09
C VAL A 134 -15.98 17.33 -9.71
N ILE A 135 -15.19 17.31 -8.63
CA ILE A 135 -14.63 16.07 -8.06
C ILE A 135 -15.17 15.88 -6.65
N HIS A 136 -15.95 14.82 -6.42
CA HIS A 136 -16.54 14.51 -5.12
C HIS A 136 -16.65 12.99 -4.92
N ARG A 137 -17.01 12.56 -3.70
CA ARG A 137 -17.14 11.15 -3.33
C ARG A 137 -18.54 10.62 -3.58
N ILE A 138 -18.64 9.39 -4.07
CA ILE A 138 -19.89 8.64 -4.14
C ILE A 138 -20.32 8.25 -2.73
N MET A 139 -21.42 8.80 -2.23
CA MET A 139 -21.96 8.45 -0.91
C MET A 139 -22.86 7.21 -0.99
N SER A 140 -23.67 7.13 -2.04
CA SER A 140 -24.57 6.00 -2.28
C SER A 140 -24.94 5.90 -3.76
N ILE A 141 -25.40 4.71 -4.14
CA ILE A 141 -25.89 4.39 -5.47
C ILE A 141 -27.35 3.99 -5.32
N GLY A 142 -28.22 4.55 -6.16
CA GLY A 142 -29.65 4.26 -6.15
C GLY A 142 -30.19 4.03 -7.55
N PHE A 143 -31.45 3.64 -7.61
CA PHE A 143 -32.16 3.38 -8.86
C PHE A 143 -33.51 4.11 -8.86
N ASP A 144 -33.88 4.70 -9.98
CA ASP A 144 -35.21 5.27 -10.21
C ASP A 144 -35.67 5.00 -11.65
N GLU A 145 -36.79 5.58 -12.07
CA GLU A 145 -37.38 5.39 -13.40
C GLU A 145 -36.43 5.78 -14.56
N LYS A 146 -35.40 6.58 -14.29
CA LYS A 146 -34.39 7.00 -15.28
C LYS A 146 -33.11 6.16 -15.18
N GLY A 147 -33.15 5.05 -14.45
CA GLY A 147 -32.02 4.15 -14.24
C GLY A 147 -31.19 4.48 -13.00
N THR A 148 -29.94 4.04 -13.01
CA THR A 148 -29.00 4.25 -11.90
C THR A 148 -28.70 5.74 -11.71
N TYR A 149 -28.61 6.16 -10.45
CA TYR A 149 -28.08 7.46 -10.08
C TYR A 149 -27.11 7.32 -8.91
N TYR A 150 -26.28 8.33 -8.77
CA TYR A 150 -25.25 8.39 -7.76
C TYR A 150 -25.40 9.66 -6.94
N ILE A 151 -25.34 9.54 -5.61
CA ILE A 151 -25.36 10.68 -4.70
C ILE A 151 -23.93 11.07 -4.39
N MET A 152 -23.51 12.23 -4.88
CA MET A 152 -22.16 12.77 -4.66
C MET A 152 -22.12 13.73 -3.49
N LYS A 153 -20.96 13.83 -2.84
CA LYS A 153 -20.71 14.83 -1.81
C LYS A 153 -19.21 15.10 -1.67
N GLY A 154 -18.84 16.36 -1.49
CA GLY A 154 -17.49 16.72 -1.04
C GLY A 154 -17.25 16.22 0.38
N ASP A 155 -16.05 15.73 0.67
CA ASP A 155 -15.72 15.17 1.99
C ASP A 155 -15.93 16.18 3.14
N ASN A 156 -15.72 17.47 2.87
CA ASN A 156 -15.93 18.58 3.81
C ASN A 156 -17.31 19.25 3.72
N ASN A 157 -18.17 18.84 2.79
CA ASN A 157 -19.49 19.46 2.63
C ASN A 157 -20.48 18.91 3.67
N ILE A 158 -21.59 19.60 3.93
CA ILE A 158 -22.72 19.04 4.71
C ILE A 158 -23.79 18.48 3.77
N ILE A 159 -23.99 19.16 2.64
CA ILE A 159 -25.05 18.91 1.67
C ILE A 159 -24.48 18.12 0.49
N SER A 160 -25.25 17.16 -0.04
CA SER A 160 -24.91 16.41 -1.25
C SER A 160 -25.23 17.20 -2.53
N ASP A 161 -24.59 16.83 -3.63
CA ASP A 161 -24.76 17.53 -4.91
C ASP A 161 -26.06 17.13 -5.65
N GLY A 162 -26.87 16.27 -5.03
CA GLY A 162 -28.07 15.68 -5.63
C GLY A 162 -27.77 14.40 -6.43
N ARG A 163 -28.69 14.05 -7.34
CA ARG A 163 -28.62 12.84 -8.17
C ARG A 163 -27.81 13.12 -9.44
N ILE A 164 -26.67 12.44 -9.58
CA ILE A 164 -25.82 12.48 -10.77
C ILE A 164 -26.04 11.20 -11.58
N ARG A 165 -26.10 11.32 -12.91
CA ARG A 165 -26.26 10.18 -13.83
C ARG A 165 -24.91 9.71 -14.39
N PHE A 166 -24.88 8.46 -14.84
CA PHE A 166 -23.66 7.83 -15.34
C PHE A 166 -23.01 8.65 -16.47
N GLU A 167 -23.81 9.21 -17.36
CA GLU A 167 -23.36 9.97 -18.53
C GLU A 167 -22.63 11.27 -18.14
N GLN A 168 -22.80 11.74 -16.91
CA GLN A 168 -22.09 12.90 -16.38
C GLN A 168 -20.72 12.52 -15.80
N ILE A 169 -20.49 11.25 -15.49
CA ILE A 169 -19.28 10.77 -14.83
C ILE A 169 -18.20 10.51 -15.88
N LEU A 170 -17.02 11.07 -15.67
CA LEU A 170 -15.94 11.04 -16.66
C LEU A 170 -14.77 10.17 -16.18
N TYR A 171 -14.36 10.38 -14.93
CA TYR A 171 -13.14 9.77 -14.41
C TYR A 171 -13.29 9.32 -12.98
N LYS A 172 -12.48 8.33 -12.62
CA LYS A 172 -12.30 7.83 -11.27
C LYS A 172 -10.88 8.09 -10.81
N LEU A 173 -10.71 8.68 -9.62
CA LEU A 173 -9.42 8.85 -8.98
C LEU A 173 -8.92 7.50 -8.47
N VAL A 174 -7.68 7.14 -8.79
CA VAL A 174 -7.08 5.85 -8.39
C VAL A 174 -5.80 5.98 -7.59
N VAL A 175 -5.05 7.06 -7.76
CA VAL A 175 -3.89 7.41 -6.93
C VAL A 175 -3.98 8.88 -6.57
N LEU A 176 -3.70 9.18 -5.30
CA LEU A 176 -3.56 10.54 -4.80
C LEU A 176 -2.14 10.72 -4.26
N VAL A 177 -1.49 11.79 -4.68
CA VAL A 177 -0.16 12.21 -4.24
C VAL A 177 -0.32 13.56 -3.57
N TYR A 178 0.20 13.67 -2.35
CA TYR A 178 0.27 14.93 -1.60
C TYR A 178 1.65 15.56 -1.75
#